data_AF-A0A0W7WP92-F1
#
_entry.id   AF-A0A0W7WP92-F1
#
_cell.length_a   1.000
_cell.length_b   1.000
_cell.length_c   1.000
_cell.angle_alpha   90.00
_cell.angle_beta   90.00
_cell.angle_gamma   90.00
#
_symmetry.space_group_name_H-M   'P 1'
#
loop_
_entity.id
_entity.type
_entity.pdbx_description
1 polymer ?
#
loop_
_entity_poly.entity_id
_entity_poly.type
_entity_poly.pdbx_seq_one_letter_code
_entity_poly.pdbx_strand_id
1 'polypeptide(L)'
;MQTPDTTLYPSEQRASVVASWAEEALLKGQEDALGKVFWRLIAEEWTGFDAIPHGWFHLLFHRMRPYLTNDVMRPEDSAAFNALPEEFTIYRGTDAEALPGLSWTLDRQTALEFARGHRGIENSAPVLLSTSVKRSDVALFLKEREEAEILLFAPPKAPSVEEPTAKELMRPEEYEAHLAKLAQIDAKLAETDNI
;
A
#
# COMPACT_ATOMS: atom_id res chain seq x y z
N MET A 1 -2.89 18.02 22.07
CA MET A 1 -2.93 16.56 22.35
C MET A 1 -1.55 16.00 22.05
N GLN A 2 -0.99 15.14 22.91
CA GLN A 2 0.30 14.51 22.65
C GLN A 2 0.10 13.30 21.73
N THR A 3 0.89 13.20 20.66
CA THR A 3 0.91 12.02 19.77
C THR A 3 1.75 10.90 20.38
N PRO A 4 1.46 9.63 20.06
CA PRO A 4 2.34 8.53 20.42
C PRO A 4 3.68 8.68 19.69
N ASP A 5 4.78 8.35 20.38
CA ASP A 5 6.07 8.17 19.74
C ASP A 5 6.14 6.76 19.14
N THR A 6 5.89 6.66 17.84
CA THR A 6 5.85 5.40 17.08
C THR A 6 7.23 4.75 16.96
N THR A 7 8.32 5.52 17.15
CA THR A 7 9.69 5.00 17.02
C THR A 7 10.06 4.03 18.14
N LEU A 8 9.31 4.05 19.24
CA LEU A 8 9.43 3.12 20.36
C LEU A 8 8.86 1.72 20.05
N TYR A 9 8.20 1.55 18.90
CA TYR A 9 7.52 0.32 18.51
C TYR A 9 8.09 -0.27 17.21
N PRO A 10 8.13 -1.62 17.10
CA PRO A 10 8.36 -2.31 15.82
C PRO A 10 7.34 -1.87 14.76
N SER A 11 7.73 -1.88 13.48
CA SER A 11 6.89 -1.33 12.39
C SER A 11 5.53 -2.02 12.27
N GLU A 12 5.43 -3.30 12.61
CA GLU A 12 4.19 -4.09 12.65
C GLU A 12 3.22 -3.71 13.77
N GLN A 13 3.68 -2.91 14.75
CA GLN A 13 2.84 -2.45 15.87
C GLN A 13 2.44 -0.97 15.76
N ARG A 14 3.19 -0.17 15.01
CA ARG A 14 3.00 1.31 14.94
C ARG A 14 1.59 1.70 14.53
N ALA A 15 1.05 1.06 13.48
CA ALA A 15 -0.29 1.35 12.98
C ALA A 15 -1.36 1.10 14.06
N SER A 16 -1.23 0.00 14.80
CA SER A 16 -2.15 -0.35 15.88
C SER A 16 -2.06 0.62 17.07
N VAL A 17 -0.85 1.06 17.43
CA VAL A 17 -0.65 2.07 18.49
C VAL A 17 -1.34 3.39 18.11
N VAL A 18 -1.18 3.85 16.87
CA VAL A 18 -1.85 5.06 16.38
C VAL A 18 -3.37 4.90 16.37
N ALA A 19 -3.88 3.75 15.92
CA ALA A 19 -5.32 3.48 15.90
C ALA A 19 -5.93 3.48 17.32
N SER A 20 -5.29 2.82 18.28
CA SER A 20 -5.74 2.80 19.69
C SER A 20 -5.68 4.18 20.34
N TRP A 21 -4.62 4.95 20.08
CA TRP A 21 -4.53 6.34 20.57
C TRP A 21 -5.68 7.21 20.04
N ALA A 22 -5.98 7.11 18.74
CA ALA A 22 -7.09 7.84 18.13
C ALA A 22 -8.45 7.41 18.71
N GLU A 23 -8.66 6.10 18.91
CA GLU A 23 -9.87 5.58 19.56
C GLU A 23 -10.03 6.12 20.98
N GLU A 24 -8.98 6.08 21.81
CA GLU A 24 -9.04 6.56 23.18
C GLU A 24 -9.40 8.05 23.24
N ALA A 25 -8.83 8.86 22.36
CA ALA A 25 -9.17 10.28 22.23
C ALA A 25 -10.65 10.48 21.85
N LEU A 26 -11.19 9.67 20.93
CA LEU A 26 -12.59 9.72 20.54
C LEU A 26 -13.53 9.31 21.69
N LEU A 27 -13.19 8.27 22.44
CA LEU A 27 -13.95 7.85 23.62
C LEU A 27 -13.99 8.92 24.71
N LYS A 28 -12.96 9.76 24.79
CA LYS A 28 -12.90 10.93 25.69
C LYS A 28 -13.59 12.17 25.13
N GLY A 29 -14.21 12.09 23.95
CA GLY A 29 -14.87 13.23 23.30
C GLY A 29 -13.90 14.30 22.79
N GLN A 30 -12.64 13.95 22.53
CA GLN A 30 -11.58 14.89 22.13
C GLN A 30 -11.43 15.01 20.61
N GLU A 31 -12.53 14.86 19.86
CA GLU A 31 -12.52 14.77 18.40
C GLU A 31 -11.89 15.99 17.73
N ASP A 32 -12.31 17.20 18.12
CA ASP A 32 -11.78 18.45 17.55
C ASP A 32 -10.26 18.59 17.75
N ALA A 33 -9.77 18.17 18.94
CA ALA A 33 -8.35 18.23 19.27
C ALA A 33 -7.54 17.12 18.58
N LEU A 34 -8.18 16.00 18.25
CA LEU A 34 -7.59 14.87 17.55
C LEU A 34 -7.45 15.15 16.06
N GLY A 35 -8.51 15.64 15.39
CA GLY A 35 -8.65 15.55 13.94
C GLY A 35 -7.46 16.05 13.12
N LYS A 36 -6.98 17.28 13.39
CA LYS A 36 -5.82 17.83 12.65
C LYS A 36 -4.51 17.13 13.00
N VAL A 37 -4.35 16.73 14.27
CA VAL A 37 -3.15 16.04 14.76
C VAL A 37 -3.08 14.63 14.18
N PHE A 38 -4.22 13.94 14.08
CA PHE A 38 -4.35 12.63 13.45
C PHE A 38 -3.85 12.67 12.01
N TRP A 39 -4.37 13.57 11.17
CA TRP A 39 -3.99 13.61 9.76
C TRP A 39 -2.52 13.93 9.54
N ARG A 40 -1.92 14.81 10.36
CA ARG A 40 -0.47 15.07 10.32
C ARG A 40 0.33 13.82 10.66
N LEU A 41 -0.05 13.12 11.73
CA LEU A 41 0.60 11.87 12.13
C LEU A 41 0.50 10.80 11.03
N ILE A 42 -0.66 10.67 10.36
CA ILE A 42 -0.81 9.76 9.23
C ILE A 42 0.11 10.14 8.07
N ALA A 43 0.17 11.43 7.69
CA ALA A 43 1.04 11.87 6.61
C ALA A 43 2.53 11.65 6.91
N GLU A 44 2.94 11.73 8.17
CA GLU A 44 4.34 11.55 8.61
C GLU A 44 4.73 10.07 8.77
N GLU A 45 3.83 9.22 9.27
CA GLU A 45 4.22 7.89 9.75
C GLU A 45 3.74 6.73 8.86
N TRP A 46 2.76 6.95 7.99
CA TRP A 46 2.06 5.85 7.31
C TRP A 46 2.99 4.94 6.49
N THR A 47 3.95 5.50 5.77
CA THR A 47 4.95 4.75 4.96
C THR A 47 5.87 3.87 5.81
N GLY A 48 5.88 4.09 7.14
CA GLY A 48 6.62 3.29 8.12
C GLY A 48 5.82 2.16 8.75
N PHE A 49 4.53 2.03 8.44
CA PHE A 49 3.66 1.02 9.02
C PHE A 49 3.74 -0.31 8.30
N ASP A 50 3.74 -1.41 9.06
CA ASP A 50 3.43 -2.76 8.57
C ASP A 50 2.17 -3.29 9.26
N ALA A 51 1.63 -4.40 8.76
CA ALA A 51 0.47 -5.10 9.35
C ALA A 51 -0.73 -4.17 9.65
N ILE A 52 -1.01 -3.23 8.74
CA ILE A 52 -1.98 -2.16 8.94
C ILE A 52 -3.40 -2.74 9.16
N PRO A 53 -4.10 -2.39 10.25
CA PRO A 53 -5.50 -2.76 10.46
C PRO A 53 -6.42 -1.90 9.58
N HIS A 54 -6.43 -2.16 8.26
CA HIS A 54 -7.10 -1.33 7.25
C HIS A 54 -8.59 -1.07 7.54
N GLY A 55 -9.32 -2.04 8.09
CA GLY A 55 -10.73 -1.85 8.46
C GLY A 55 -10.92 -0.79 9.55
N TRP A 56 -9.99 -0.70 10.50
CA TRP A 56 -10.03 0.30 11.55
C TRP A 56 -9.65 1.69 11.03
N PHE A 57 -8.59 1.78 10.22
CA PHE A 57 -8.20 3.03 9.59
C PHE A 57 -9.27 3.55 8.62
N HIS A 58 -10.02 2.69 7.95
CA HIS A 58 -11.17 3.11 7.14
C HIS A 58 -12.20 3.88 7.99
N LEU A 59 -12.55 3.36 9.18
CA LEU A 59 -13.47 4.03 10.10
C LEU A 59 -12.89 5.34 10.64
N LEU A 60 -11.61 5.34 11.03
CA LEU A 60 -10.93 6.54 11.51
C LEU A 60 -10.84 7.61 10.42
N PHE A 61 -10.47 7.25 9.18
CA PHE A 61 -10.40 8.17 8.05
C PHE A 61 -11.76 8.76 7.74
N HIS A 62 -12.82 7.95 7.76
CA HIS A 62 -14.17 8.44 7.56
C HIS A 62 -14.59 9.44 8.66
N ARG A 63 -14.33 9.12 9.93
CA ARG A 63 -14.65 9.99 11.08
C ARG A 63 -13.83 11.28 11.06
N MET A 64 -12.55 11.20 10.72
CA MET A 64 -11.62 12.32 10.74
C MET A 64 -11.67 13.18 9.47
N ARG A 65 -12.35 12.73 8.41
CA ARG A 65 -12.43 13.43 7.11
C ARG A 65 -12.73 14.94 7.20
N PRO A 66 -13.65 15.42 8.06
CA PRO A 66 -13.92 16.86 8.17
C PRO A 66 -12.71 17.72 8.62
N TYR A 67 -11.71 17.10 9.24
CA TYR A 67 -10.51 17.77 9.75
C TYR A 67 -9.33 17.68 8.78
N LEU A 68 -9.48 17.01 7.64
CA LEU A 68 -8.43 16.95 6.62
C LEU A 68 -8.33 18.31 5.94
N THR A 69 -7.15 18.92 6.02
CA THR A 69 -6.85 20.23 5.44
C THR A 69 -5.69 20.12 4.45
N ASN A 70 -5.64 21.04 3.49
CA ASN A 70 -4.63 21.01 2.42
C ASN A 70 -3.18 21.16 2.94
N ASP A 71 -2.97 21.62 4.18
CA ASP A 71 -1.65 21.75 4.81
C ASP A 71 -1.14 20.46 5.48
N VAL A 72 -1.90 19.35 5.40
CA VAL A 72 -1.45 18.05 5.91
C VAL A 72 -0.42 17.41 4.98
N MET A 73 -0.64 17.48 3.67
CA MET A 73 0.33 16.99 2.69
C MET A 73 1.48 17.99 2.54
N ARG A 74 2.68 17.48 2.30
CA ARG A 74 3.83 18.35 1.96
C ARG A 74 3.53 19.11 0.67
N PRO A 75 4.07 20.33 0.49
CA PRO A 75 3.79 21.14 -0.69
C PRO A 75 4.04 20.42 -2.02
N GLU A 76 5.11 19.63 -2.10
CA GLU A 76 5.49 18.84 -3.27
C GLU A 76 4.51 17.69 -3.56
N ASP A 77 4.02 17.02 -2.53
CA ASP A 77 3.01 15.97 -2.65
C ASP A 77 1.68 16.57 -3.10
N SER A 78 1.26 17.66 -2.46
CA SER A 78 0.05 18.40 -2.82
C SER A 78 0.09 18.90 -4.26
N ALA A 79 1.22 19.46 -4.70
CA ALA A 79 1.38 19.92 -6.08
C ALA A 79 1.30 18.75 -7.09
N ALA A 80 1.96 17.63 -6.81
CA ALA A 80 1.92 16.44 -7.65
C ALA A 80 0.51 15.83 -7.71
N PHE A 81 -0.17 15.72 -6.56
CA PHE A 81 -1.55 15.22 -6.49
C PHE A 81 -2.53 16.12 -7.27
N ASN A 82 -2.39 17.44 -7.14
CA ASN A 82 -3.25 18.39 -7.85
C ASN A 82 -3.04 18.37 -9.38
N ALA A 83 -1.88 17.89 -9.85
CA ALA A 83 -1.58 17.71 -11.26
C ALA A 83 -2.19 16.42 -11.86
N LEU A 84 -2.66 15.49 -11.03
CA LEU A 84 -3.37 14.31 -11.51
C LEU A 84 -4.70 14.70 -12.15
N PRO A 85 -5.17 13.93 -13.15
CA PRO A 85 -6.53 14.10 -13.67
C PRO A 85 -7.57 13.83 -12.59
N GLU A 86 -8.81 14.26 -12.82
CA GLU A 86 -9.90 14.05 -11.87
C GLU A 86 -10.15 12.58 -11.54
N GLU A 87 -9.92 11.71 -12.53
CA GLU A 87 -10.01 10.27 -12.43
C GLU A 87 -8.73 9.64 -12.99
N PHE A 88 -8.15 8.69 -12.25
CA PHE A 88 -6.89 8.01 -12.61
C PHE A 88 -6.86 6.58 -12.08
N THR A 89 -5.96 5.78 -12.65
CA THR A 89 -5.74 4.38 -12.24
C THR A 89 -4.68 4.29 -11.16
N ILE A 90 -4.93 3.42 -10.19
CA ILE A 90 -4.00 3.04 -9.12
C ILE A 90 -3.84 1.53 -9.06
N TYR A 91 -2.74 1.08 -8.48
CA TYR A 91 -2.31 -0.30 -8.41
C TYR A 91 -1.96 -0.72 -6.97
N ARG A 92 -2.12 -2.01 -6.66
CA ARG A 92 -1.67 -2.60 -5.40
C ARG A 92 -1.19 -4.02 -5.64
N GLY A 93 0.04 -4.31 -5.25
CA GLY A 93 0.51 -5.69 -5.15
C GLY A 93 0.18 -6.30 -3.81
N THR A 94 -0.28 -7.53 -3.81
CA THR A 94 -0.65 -8.24 -2.58
C THR A 94 -0.74 -9.75 -2.84
N ASP A 95 -0.99 -10.53 -1.80
CA ASP A 95 -1.44 -11.92 -1.92
C ASP A 95 -2.94 -11.99 -2.25
N ALA A 96 -3.37 -12.99 -3.03
CA ALA A 96 -4.75 -13.20 -3.48
C ALA A 96 -5.76 -13.33 -2.33
N GLU A 97 -5.35 -13.83 -1.17
CA GLU A 97 -6.22 -13.98 0.00
C GLU A 97 -6.37 -12.67 0.80
N ALA A 98 -5.53 -11.66 0.52
CA ALA A 98 -5.53 -10.42 1.27
C ALA A 98 -6.65 -9.47 0.81
N LEU A 99 -7.19 -8.72 1.77
CA LEU A 99 -8.16 -7.66 1.47
C LEU A 99 -7.47 -6.49 0.71
N PRO A 100 -8.18 -5.78 -0.19
CA PRO A 100 -7.60 -4.71 -1.00
C PRO A 100 -7.00 -3.52 -0.22
N GLY A 101 -7.38 -3.34 1.04
CA GLY A 101 -6.78 -2.33 1.92
C GLY A 101 -6.92 -0.88 1.44
N LEU A 102 -6.11 0.01 2.04
CA LEU A 102 -6.16 1.46 1.81
C LEU A 102 -4.96 2.03 1.05
N SER A 103 -3.84 1.30 1.03
CA SER A 103 -2.58 1.70 0.39
C SER A 103 -2.49 1.20 -1.03
N TRP A 104 -2.28 2.13 -1.95
CA TRP A 104 -2.16 1.89 -3.38
C TRP A 104 -1.02 2.75 -3.92
N THR A 105 -0.61 2.54 -5.16
CA THR A 105 0.42 3.34 -5.83
C THR A 105 -0.04 3.74 -7.24
N LEU A 106 0.48 4.84 -7.76
CA LEU A 106 0.35 5.20 -9.17
C LEU A 106 1.29 4.37 -10.07
N ASP A 107 2.33 3.76 -9.50
CA ASP A 107 3.34 3.01 -10.23
C ASP A 107 3.01 1.50 -10.23
N ARG A 108 2.68 0.97 -11.41
CA ARG A 108 2.43 -0.46 -11.60
C ARG A 108 3.65 -1.30 -11.21
N GLN A 109 4.86 -0.82 -11.47
CA GLN A 109 6.08 -1.57 -11.17
C GLN A 109 6.30 -1.68 -9.66
N THR A 110 6.12 -0.59 -8.91
CA THR A 110 6.11 -0.62 -7.44
C THR A 110 5.06 -1.61 -6.92
N ALA A 111 3.86 -1.63 -7.50
CA ALA A 111 2.85 -2.61 -7.13
C ALA A 111 3.30 -4.05 -7.42
N LEU A 112 3.96 -4.34 -8.54
CA LEU A 112 4.50 -5.68 -8.81
C LEU A 112 5.56 -6.13 -7.79
N GLU A 113 6.40 -5.21 -7.31
CA GLU A 113 7.36 -5.50 -6.25
C GLU A 113 6.66 -5.93 -4.96
N PHE A 114 5.60 -5.22 -4.56
CA PHE A 114 4.76 -5.62 -3.42
C PHE A 114 4.00 -6.93 -3.67
N ALA A 115 3.61 -7.22 -4.91
CA ALA A 115 2.93 -8.46 -5.27
C ALA A 115 3.86 -9.66 -5.07
N ARG A 116 5.15 -9.54 -5.43
CA ARG A 116 6.16 -10.56 -5.11
C ARG A 116 6.30 -10.75 -3.60
N GLY A 117 6.32 -9.65 -2.85
CA GLY A 117 6.45 -9.63 -1.41
C GLY A 117 7.42 -8.55 -0.94
N HIS A 118 7.49 -8.32 0.37
CA HIS A 118 8.24 -7.22 0.96
C HIS A 118 8.98 -7.67 2.23
N ARG A 119 10.11 -7.02 2.55
CA ARG A 119 10.93 -7.29 3.76
C ARG A 119 11.33 -8.75 3.97
N GLY A 120 11.61 -9.46 2.86
CA GLY A 120 12.06 -10.86 2.91
C GLY A 120 10.93 -11.88 3.12
N ILE A 121 9.67 -11.45 3.02
CA ILE A 121 8.49 -12.32 3.01
C ILE A 121 7.92 -12.29 1.60
N GLU A 122 7.79 -13.46 0.98
CA GLU A 122 7.16 -13.61 -0.34
C GLU A 122 5.66 -13.91 -0.17
N ASN A 123 4.85 -13.40 -1.09
CA ASN A 123 3.44 -13.77 -1.17
C ASN A 123 3.31 -15.16 -1.80
N SER A 124 2.38 -15.95 -1.29
CA SER A 124 2.15 -17.32 -1.74
C SER A 124 1.38 -17.38 -3.06
N ALA A 125 0.46 -16.43 -3.25
CA ALA A 125 -0.37 -16.26 -4.43
C ALA A 125 -0.31 -14.78 -4.86
N PRO A 126 0.78 -14.34 -5.50
CA PRO A 126 0.99 -12.94 -5.85
C PRO A 126 -0.05 -12.46 -6.86
N VAL A 127 -0.73 -11.36 -6.56
CA VAL A 127 -1.69 -10.70 -7.46
C VAL A 127 -1.41 -9.20 -7.57
N LEU A 128 -1.74 -8.66 -8.73
CA LEU A 128 -1.79 -7.23 -8.99
C LEU A 128 -3.24 -6.78 -9.05
N LEU A 129 -3.62 -5.90 -8.13
CA LEU A 129 -4.91 -5.23 -8.13
C LEU A 129 -4.81 -3.90 -8.87
N SER A 130 -5.86 -3.52 -9.59
CA SER A 130 -6.00 -2.18 -10.16
C SER A 130 -7.43 -1.66 -10.08
N THR A 131 -7.58 -0.34 -9.97
CA THR A 131 -8.89 0.33 -10.05
C THR A 131 -8.74 1.76 -10.54
N SER A 132 -9.80 2.29 -11.15
CA SER A 132 -9.96 3.74 -11.36
C SER A 132 -10.52 4.37 -10.09
N VAL A 133 -9.99 5.53 -9.70
CA VAL A 133 -10.47 6.32 -8.54
C VAL A 133 -10.56 7.79 -8.91
N LYS A 134 -11.42 8.53 -8.19
CA LYS A 134 -11.45 9.99 -8.28
C LYS A 134 -10.52 10.62 -7.26
N ARG A 135 -10.05 11.84 -7.53
CA ARG A 135 -9.31 12.64 -6.53
C ARG A 135 -10.09 12.79 -5.22
N SER A 136 -11.42 12.84 -5.27
CA SER A 136 -12.29 12.91 -4.08
C SER A 136 -12.28 11.65 -3.19
N ASP A 137 -11.76 10.53 -3.70
CA ASP A 137 -11.69 9.25 -2.96
C ASP A 137 -10.36 9.11 -2.20
N VAL A 138 -9.38 9.97 -2.50
CA VAL A 138 -8.04 9.97 -1.91
C VAL A 138 -8.02 10.79 -0.62
N ALA A 139 -7.50 10.17 0.44
CA ALA A 139 -7.21 10.80 1.71
C ALA A 139 -5.87 11.53 1.68
N LEU A 140 -4.81 10.87 1.21
CA LEU A 140 -3.46 11.43 1.11
C LEU A 140 -2.73 10.88 -0.12
N PHE A 141 -1.83 11.70 -0.65
CA PHE A 141 -0.81 11.28 -1.60
C PHE A 141 0.56 11.50 -0.96
N LEU A 142 1.40 10.47 -0.93
CA LEU A 142 2.71 10.48 -0.28
C LEU A 142 3.76 10.07 -1.30
N LYS A 143 4.56 11.03 -1.78
CA LYS A 143 5.62 10.75 -2.77
C LYS A 143 6.91 10.25 -2.14
N GLU A 144 6.94 10.02 -0.84
CA GLU A 144 8.12 9.50 -0.16
C GLU A 144 8.57 8.15 -0.75
N ARG A 145 9.88 7.90 -0.71
CA ARG A 145 10.52 6.64 -1.15
C ARG A 145 10.32 6.24 -2.61
N GLU A 146 9.95 7.17 -3.48
CA GLU A 146 9.66 6.92 -4.91
C GLU A 146 8.45 6.01 -5.16
N GLU A 147 7.70 5.61 -4.12
CA GLU A 147 6.59 4.66 -4.22
C GLU A 147 5.29 5.31 -4.72
N ALA A 148 5.19 6.64 -4.70
CA ALA A 148 4.00 7.42 -5.13
C ALA A 148 2.70 6.87 -4.51
N GLU A 149 2.69 6.72 -3.18
CA GLU A 149 1.62 6.07 -2.43
C GLU A 149 0.34 6.93 -2.41
N ILE A 150 -0.79 6.29 -2.69
CA ILE A 150 -2.15 6.82 -2.64
C ILE A 150 -2.88 6.13 -1.50
N LEU A 151 -3.33 6.91 -0.52
CA LEU A 151 -4.19 6.45 0.57
C LEU A 151 -5.64 6.77 0.26
N LEU A 152 -6.50 5.78 0.30
CA LEU A 152 -7.93 5.95 0.06
C LEU A 152 -8.71 6.16 1.37
N PHE A 153 -9.83 6.87 1.30
CA PHE A 153 -10.79 6.91 2.42
C PHE A 153 -11.48 5.56 2.68
N ALA A 154 -11.57 4.71 1.64
CA ALA A 154 -12.19 3.40 1.71
C ALA A 154 -11.53 2.43 0.74
N PRO A 155 -11.46 1.13 1.06
CA PRO A 155 -10.97 0.13 0.11
C PRO A 155 -11.87 0.07 -1.13
N PRO A 156 -11.31 -0.13 -2.34
CA PRO A 156 -12.10 -0.37 -3.53
C PRO A 156 -12.96 -1.64 -3.38
N LYS A 157 -14.22 -1.57 -3.79
CA LYS A 157 -15.17 -2.69 -3.63
C LYS A 157 -14.90 -3.88 -4.56
N ALA A 158 -14.43 -3.61 -5.76
CA ALA A 158 -14.21 -4.61 -6.81
C ALA A 158 -13.06 -4.18 -7.73
N PRO A 159 -11.81 -4.17 -7.24
CA PRO A 159 -10.68 -3.93 -8.11
C PRO A 159 -10.56 -5.05 -9.14
N SER A 160 -10.02 -4.72 -10.31
CA SER A 160 -9.57 -5.74 -11.26
C SER A 160 -8.40 -6.50 -10.67
N VAL A 161 -8.36 -7.81 -10.89
CA VAL A 161 -7.32 -8.71 -10.40
C VAL A 161 -6.58 -9.27 -11.60
N GLU A 162 -5.25 -9.17 -11.58
CA GLU A 162 -4.34 -9.76 -12.56
C GLU A 162 -3.40 -10.71 -11.82
N GLU A 163 -3.19 -11.91 -12.37
CA GLU A 163 -2.11 -12.82 -11.95
C GLU A 163 -0.86 -12.47 -12.76
N PRO A 164 0.17 -11.86 -12.15
CA PRO A 164 1.34 -11.43 -12.89
C PRO A 164 2.13 -12.64 -13.40
N THR A 165 2.71 -12.52 -14.59
CA THR A 165 3.57 -13.58 -15.12
C THR A 165 4.86 -13.71 -14.31
N ALA A 166 5.51 -14.87 -14.37
CA ALA A 166 6.82 -15.07 -13.73
C ALA A 166 7.86 -14.02 -14.18
N LYS A 167 7.77 -13.57 -15.45
CA LYS A 167 8.63 -12.52 -15.99
C LYS A 167 8.40 -11.16 -15.34
N GLU A 168 7.16 -10.85 -14.95
CA GLU A 168 6.81 -9.57 -14.32
C GLU A 168 7.16 -9.54 -12.82
N LEU A 169 7.14 -10.70 -12.15
CA LEU A 169 7.50 -10.82 -10.74
C LEU A 169 9.01 -10.94 -10.49
N MET A 170 9.72 -11.57 -11.42
CA MET A 170 11.16 -11.79 -11.30
C MET A 170 11.95 -10.57 -11.75
N ARG A 171 13.08 -10.32 -11.08
CA ARG A 171 14.07 -9.39 -11.62
C ARG A 171 14.62 -9.94 -12.93
N PRO A 172 15.04 -9.10 -13.90
CA PRO A 172 15.52 -9.56 -15.19
C PRO A 172 16.59 -10.65 -15.08
N GLU A 173 17.57 -10.48 -14.18
CA GLU A 173 18.64 -11.46 -13.94
C GLU A 173 18.14 -12.78 -13.35
N GLU A 174 17.10 -12.76 -12.52
CA GLU A 174 16.48 -13.95 -11.96
C GLU A 174 15.68 -14.70 -13.04
N TYR A 175 15.00 -13.96 -13.91
CA TYR A 175 14.23 -14.53 -15.01
C TYR A 175 15.13 -15.21 -16.05
N GLU A 176 16.24 -14.59 -16.43
CA GLU A 176 17.23 -15.21 -17.32
C GLU A 176 17.82 -16.49 -16.71
N ALA A 177 18.15 -16.48 -15.42
CA ALA A 177 18.61 -17.67 -14.71
C ALA A 177 17.54 -18.77 -14.67
N HIS A 178 16.26 -18.39 -14.52
CA HIS A 178 15.13 -19.31 -14.55
C HIS A 178 14.99 -19.97 -15.93
N LEU A 179 15.05 -19.21 -17.02
CA LEU A 179 15.00 -19.73 -18.39
C LEU A 179 16.16 -20.71 -18.68
N ALA A 180 17.37 -20.38 -18.25
CA ALA A 180 18.53 -21.26 -18.39
C ALA A 180 18.33 -22.59 -17.65
N LYS A 181 17.72 -22.56 -16.46
CA LYS A 181 17.41 -23.77 -15.69
C LYS A 181 16.34 -24.62 -16.36
N LEU A 182 15.29 -24.02 -16.93
CA LEU A 182 14.27 -24.75 -17.68
C LEU A 182 14.87 -25.45 -18.91
N ALA A 183 15.72 -24.76 -19.67
CA ALA A 183 16.39 -25.35 -20.82
C ALA A 183 17.26 -26.57 -20.44
N GLN A 184 17.91 -26.55 -19.27
CA GLN A 184 18.66 -27.70 -18.76
C GLN A 184 17.75 -28.88 -18.34
N ILE A 185 16.55 -28.59 -17.83
CA ILE A 185 15.57 -29.64 -17.49
C ILE A 185 15.06 -30.29 -18.76
N ASP A 186 14.67 -29.50 -19.76
CA ASP A 186 14.16 -29.99 -21.04
C ASP A 186 15.19 -30.87 -21.76
N ALA A 187 16.47 -30.44 -21.77
CA ALA A 187 17.56 -31.24 -22.33
C ALA A 187 17.69 -32.62 -21.64
N LYS A 188 17.58 -32.67 -20.31
CA LYS A 188 17.66 -33.94 -19.55
C LYS A 188 16.45 -34.84 -19.79
N LEU A 189 15.25 -34.29 -19.91
CA LEU A 189 14.04 -35.07 -20.20
C LEU A 189 14.14 -35.71 -21.59
N ALA A 190 14.60 -34.95 -22.60
CA ALA A 190 14.80 -35.45 -23.96
C ALA A 190 15.85 -36.58 -24.04
N GLU A 191 16.87 -36.59 -23.19
CA GLU A 191 17.83 -37.71 -23.09
C GLU A 191 17.21 -38.97 -22.47
N THR A 192 16.24 -38.80 -21.57
CA THR A 192 15.60 -39.91 -20.84
C THR A 192 14.53 -40.62 -21.69
N ASP A 193 13.86 -39.89 -22.59
CA ASP A 193 12.84 -40.43 -23.52
C ASP A 193 13.44 -41.20 -24.72
N ASN A 194 14.77 -41.20 -24.88
CA ASN A 194 15.51 -41.92 -25.92
C ASN A 194 16.08 -43.28 -25.45
N ILE A 195 15.63 -43.79 -24.30
CA ILE A 195 15.99 -45.10 -23.71
C ILE A 195 14.74 -45.99 -23.65
#